data_AF-A0A2D7XRC8-F1
#
_entry.id   AF-A0A2D7XRC8-F1
#
_cell.length_a   1.000
_cell.length_b   1.000
_cell.length_c   1.000
_cell.angle_alpha   90.00
_cell.angle_beta   90.00
_cell.angle_gamma   90.00
#
_symmetry.space_group_name_H-M   'P 1'
#
loop_
_entity.id
_entity.type
_entity.pdbx_description
1 polymer ?
#
loop_
_entity_poly.entity_id
_entity_poly.type
_entity_poly.pdbx_seq_one_letter_code
_entity_poly.pdbx_strand_id
1 'polypeptide(L)'
;MNQIILGITAFFIVWALLIFWNFFGIRREAQAVYRAARNRGEFPDTEPFGPFERAYLKTSVLRVSIYRWLASLVAVVSLPFVVAAFNWLWVRAYYLFQADDVFGEGQLIHSFYLAVGSLSGLVFVAGVFAWYYHKGRPADFDLAWEAEKQKQHGPDFAPSELKKDA
;
A
#
# COMPACT_ATOMS: atom_id res chain seq x y z
N MET A 1 23.91 11.59 -13.80
CA MET A 1 23.48 10.87 -12.57
C MET A 1 22.64 11.75 -11.65
N ASN A 2 23.10 12.95 -11.27
CA ASN A 2 22.36 13.82 -10.33
C ASN A 2 20.95 14.21 -10.81
N GLN A 3 20.79 14.53 -12.11
CA GLN A 3 19.49 14.89 -12.70
C GLN A 3 18.46 13.74 -12.68
N ILE A 4 18.91 12.48 -12.81
CA ILE A 4 18.03 11.30 -12.80
C ILE A 4 17.48 11.09 -11.38
N ILE A 5 18.36 11.17 -10.37
CA ILE A 5 17.96 11.04 -8.96
C ILE A 5 16.99 12.16 -8.58
N LEU A 6 17.26 13.40 -8.99
CA LEU A 6 16.36 14.52 -8.77
C LEU A 6 15.02 14.32 -9.47
N GLY A 7 15.00 13.81 -10.70
CA GLY A 7 13.77 13.53 -11.44
C GLY A 7 12.90 12.46 -10.78
N ILE A 8 13.51 11.35 -10.36
CA ILE A 8 12.81 10.28 -9.61
C ILE A 8 12.26 10.83 -8.29
N THR A 9 13.07 11.59 -7.56
CA THR A 9 12.67 12.20 -6.29
C THR A 9 11.50 13.17 -6.47
N ALA A 10 11.57 14.06 -7.46
CA ALA A 10 10.50 15.00 -7.77
C ALA A 10 9.19 14.26 -8.15
N PHE A 11 9.28 13.18 -8.93
CA PHE A 11 8.13 12.36 -9.28
C PHE A 11 7.43 11.77 -8.03
N PHE A 12 8.19 11.17 -7.10
CA PHE A 12 7.62 10.61 -5.87
C PHE A 12 7.03 11.69 -4.96
N ILE A 13 7.62 12.88 -4.91
CA ILE A 13 7.08 14.02 -4.16
C ILE A 13 5.75 14.47 -4.76
N VAL A 14 5.68 14.66 -6.08
CA VAL A 14 4.43 15.05 -6.76
C VAL A 14 3.35 13.99 -6.52
N TRP A 15 3.68 12.71 -6.62
CA TRP A 15 2.72 11.65 -6.34
C TRP A 15 2.25 11.66 -4.88
N ALA A 16 3.15 11.88 -3.91
CA ALA A 16 2.78 12.04 -2.50
C ALA A 16 1.84 13.24 -2.28
N LEU A 17 2.09 14.36 -2.95
CA LEU A 17 1.22 15.54 -2.91
C LEU A 17 -0.17 15.25 -3.50
N LEU A 18 -0.27 14.46 -4.57
CA LEU A 18 -1.55 14.04 -5.14
C LEU A 18 -2.33 13.12 -4.17
N ILE A 19 -1.64 12.23 -3.46
CA ILE A 19 -2.26 11.41 -2.41
C ILE A 19 -2.76 12.30 -1.27
N PHE A 20 -1.95 13.27 -0.84
CA PHE A 20 -2.33 14.23 0.19
C PHE A 20 -3.53 15.09 -0.22
N TRP A 21 -3.57 15.54 -1.47
CA TRP A 21 -4.72 16.25 -2.02
C TRP A 21 -6.00 15.39 -2.01
N ASN A 22 -5.88 14.13 -2.44
CA ASN A 22 -6.97 13.17 -2.45
C ASN A 22 -7.51 12.89 -1.04
N PHE A 23 -6.65 12.86 -0.02
CA PHE A 23 -7.05 12.74 1.38
C PHE A 23 -8.02 13.86 1.81
N PHE A 24 -7.76 15.13 1.46
CA PHE A 24 -8.71 16.20 1.76
C PHE A 24 -10.02 16.08 0.98
N GLY A 25 -9.96 15.60 -0.26
CA GLY A 25 -11.16 15.30 -1.06
C GLY A 25 -12.05 14.29 -0.35
N ILE A 26 -11.48 13.15 0.06
CA ILE A 26 -12.22 12.08 0.74
C ILE A 26 -12.77 12.53 2.09
N ARG A 27 -12.04 13.34 2.85
CA ARG A 27 -12.56 13.90 4.12
C ARG A 27 -13.80 14.77 3.88
N ARG A 28 -13.78 15.61 2.84
CA ARG A 28 -14.93 16.45 2.47
C ARG A 28 -16.13 15.60 2.03
N GLU A 29 -15.87 14.55 1.25
CA GLU A 29 -16.91 13.57 0.87
C GLU A 29 -17.50 12.87 2.09
N ALA A 30 -16.66 12.37 3.01
CA ALA A 30 -17.11 11.75 4.25
C ALA A 30 -18.00 12.69 5.06
N GLN A 31 -17.64 13.97 5.16
CA GLN A 31 -18.46 14.96 5.85
C GLN A 31 -19.82 15.18 5.16
N ALA A 32 -19.86 15.17 3.83
CA ALA A 32 -21.12 15.29 3.08
C ALA A 32 -22.02 14.06 3.28
N VAL A 33 -21.46 12.85 3.22
CA VAL A 33 -22.19 11.60 3.46
C VAL A 33 -22.72 11.54 4.88
N TYR A 34 -21.90 11.91 5.87
CA TYR A 34 -22.31 11.94 7.28
C TYR A 34 -23.51 12.87 7.51
N ARG A 35 -23.45 14.10 6.97
CA ARG A 35 -24.55 15.06 7.07
C ARG A 35 -25.81 14.56 6.37
N ALA A 36 -25.67 13.94 5.20
CA ALA A 36 -26.81 13.40 4.46
C ALA A 36 -27.51 12.28 5.23
N ALA A 37 -26.74 11.35 5.81
CA ALA A 37 -27.28 10.26 6.61
C ALA A 37 -27.91 10.76 7.93
N ARG A 38 -27.31 11.78 8.57
CA ARG A 38 -27.91 12.46 9.73
C ARG A 38 -29.25 13.10 9.39
N ASN A 39 -29.35 13.78 8.24
CA ASN A 39 -30.60 14.39 7.79
C ASN A 39 -31.70 13.35 7.47
N ARG A 40 -31.32 12.09 7.21
CA ARG A 40 -32.24 10.97 7.00
C ARG A 40 -32.67 10.28 8.30
N GLY A 41 -32.10 10.68 9.44
CA GLY A 41 -32.36 10.03 10.73
C GLY A 41 -31.67 8.68 10.90
N GLU A 42 -30.65 8.36 10.07
CA GLU A 42 -29.91 7.09 10.17
C GLU A 42 -28.99 7.03 11.40
N PHE A 43 -28.66 8.18 12.01
CA PHE A 43 -27.79 8.27 13.19
C PHE A 43 -28.40 9.14 14.29
N PRO A 44 -28.22 8.77 15.58
CA PRO A 44 -28.56 9.63 16.72
C PRO A 44 -27.83 10.97 16.67
N ASP A 45 -28.47 12.04 17.16
CA ASP A 45 -27.91 13.40 17.15
C ASP A 45 -26.62 13.56 17.98
N THR A 46 -26.34 12.62 18.88
CA THR A 46 -25.17 12.60 19.76
C THR A 46 -23.98 11.87 19.15
N GLU A 47 -24.11 11.23 17.98
CA GLU A 47 -23.02 10.43 17.42
C GLU A 47 -21.87 11.36 16.93
N PRO A 48 -20.60 11.08 17.30
CA PRO A 48 -19.48 11.89 16.88
C PRO A 48 -19.05 11.59 15.43
N PHE A 49 -18.64 12.64 14.69
CA PHE A 49 -18.13 12.50 13.30
C PHE A 49 -16.75 11.80 13.22
N GLY A 50 -15.94 11.87 14.28
CA GLY A 50 -14.56 11.36 14.28
C GLY A 50 -14.45 9.87 13.91
N PRO A 51 -15.21 8.95 14.55
CA PRO A 51 -15.24 7.53 14.19
C PRO A 51 -15.69 7.27 12.76
N PHE A 52 -16.73 7.98 12.31
CA PHE A 52 -17.25 7.89 10.95
C PHE A 52 -16.17 8.20 9.92
N GLU A 53 -15.49 9.33 10.09
CA GLU A 53 -14.41 9.78 9.22
C GLU A 53 -13.27 8.74 9.16
N ARG A 54 -12.88 8.19 10.31
CA ARG A 54 -11.82 7.17 10.37
C ARG A 54 -12.22 5.86 9.70
N ALA A 55 -13.47 5.42 9.89
CA ALA A 55 -14.00 4.24 9.22
C ALA A 55 -14.02 4.45 7.68
N TYR A 56 -14.50 5.62 7.24
CA TYR A 56 -14.58 5.98 5.82
C TYR A 56 -13.20 6.05 5.17
N LEU A 57 -12.22 6.63 5.86
CA LEU A 57 -10.84 6.68 5.38
C LEU A 57 -10.21 5.29 5.25
N LYS A 58 -10.50 4.36 6.18
CA LYS A 58 -9.96 2.99 6.16
C LYS A 58 -10.52 2.14 5.01
N THR A 59 -11.76 2.38 4.61
CA THR A 59 -12.41 1.67 3.50
C THR A 59 -12.19 2.35 2.15
N SER A 60 -11.78 3.62 2.14
CA SER A 60 -11.54 4.38 0.92
C SER A 60 -10.40 3.85 0.04
N VAL A 61 -10.44 4.24 -1.23
CA VAL A 61 -9.40 3.95 -2.23
C VAL A 61 -8.04 4.58 -1.87
N LEU A 62 -8.00 5.58 -0.99
CA LEU A 62 -6.76 6.25 -0.55
C LEU A 62 -5.71 5.25 -0.06
N ARG A 63 -6.16 4.22 0.67
CA ARG A 63 -5.30 3.18 1.21
C ARG A 63 -4.57 2.47 0.06
N VAL A 64 -5.27 2.09 -1.02
CA VAL A 64 -4.66 1.47 -2.21
C VAL A 64 -3.57 2.36 -2.79
N SER A 65 -3.84 3.66 -2.93
CA SER A 65 -2.87 4.63 -3.46
C SER A 65 -1.61 4.74 -2.58
N ILE A 66 -1.76 4.74 -1.25
CA ILE A 66 -0.63 4.77 -0.30
C ILE A 66 0.22 3.50 -0.42
N TYR A 67 -0.40 2.31 -0.42
CA TYR A 67 0.35 1.04 -0.53
C TYR A 67 1.05 0.92 -1.88
N ARG A 68 0.45 1.39 -2.98
CA ARG A 68 1.10 1.44 -4.30
C ARG A 68 2.31 2.37 -4.29
N TRP A 69 2.17 3.57 -3.73
CA TRP A 69 3.27 4.53 -3.63
C TRP A 69 4.44 3.95 -2.82
N LEU A 70 4.14 3.35 -1.66
CA LEU A 70 5.16 2.70 -0.82
C LEU A 70 5.82 1.52 -1.54
N ALA A 71 5.05 0.65 -2.19
CA ALA A 71 5.58 -0.49 -2.95
C ALA A 71 6.53 -0.02 -4.06
N SER A 72 6.15 1.03 -4.81
CA SER A 72 6.99 1.62 -5.85
C SER A 72 8.27 2.23 -5.28
N LEU A 73 8.20 2.91 -4.13
CA LEU A 73 9.37 3.49 -3.48
C LEU A 73 10.34 2.40 -3.00
N VAL A 74 9.82 1.36 -2.34
CA VAL A 74 10.61 0.21 -1.91
C VAL A 74 11.21 -0.52 -3.11
N ALA A 75 10.47 -0.69 -4.20
CA ALA A 75 10.99 -1.31 -5.42
C ALA A 75 12.17 -0.52 -6.01
N VAL A 76 12.06 0.81 -6.15
CA VAL A 76 13.14 1.65 -6.69
C VAL A 76 14.40 1.59 -5.83
N VAL A 77 14.25 1.56 -4.51
CA VAL A 77 15.38 1.47 -3.57
C VAL A 77 15.97 0.06 -3.52
N SER A 78 15.14 -0.99 -3.52
CA SER A 78 15.60 -2.37 -3.33
C SER A 78 16.19 -3.00 -4.59
N LEU A 79 15.72 -2.61 -5.79
CA LEU A 79 16.13 -3.24 -7.06
C LEU A 79 17.65 -3.18 -7.31
N PRO A 80 18.37 -2.06 -7.06
CA PRO A 80 19.82 -2.04 -7.16
C PRO A 80 20.53 -3.08 -6.28
N PHE A 81 20.02 -3.31 -5.07
CA PHE A 81 20.57 -4.32 -4.16
C PHE A 81 20.27 -5.74 -4.64
N VAL A 82 19.09 -5.99 -5.19
CA VAL A 82 18.74 -7.28 -5.82
C VAL A 82 19.68 -7.57 -6.97
N VAL A 83 19.87 -6.60 -7.88
CA VAL A 83 20.79 -6.73 -9.02
C VAL A 83 22.22 -6.97 -8.55
N ALA A 84 22.70 -6.23 -7.56
CA ALA A 84 24.04 -6.41 -7.00
C ALA A 84 24.23 -7.81 -6.38
N ALA A 85 23.24 -8.30 -5.63
CA ALA A 85 23.27 -9.63 -5.02
C ALA A 85 23.28 -10.74 -6.07
N PHE A 86 22.44 -10.62 -7.11
CA PHE A 86 22.42 -11.57 -8.23
C PHE A 86 23.74 -11.57 -8.99
N ASN A 87 24.30 -10.40 -9.28
CA ASN A 87 25.58 -10.30 -9.96
C ASN A 87 26.71 -10.94 -9.14
N TRP A 88 26.73 -10.68 -7.83
CA TRP A 88 27.70 -11.28 -6.93
C TRP A 88 27.58 -12.82 -6.86
N LEU A 89 26.34 -13.34 -6.78
CA LEU A 89 26.09 -14.77 -6.75
C LEU A 89 26.51 -15.43 -8.07
N TRP A 90 26.19 -14.79 -9.19
CA TRP A 90 26.54 -15.28 -10.53
C TRP A 90 28.05 -15.37 -10.72
N VAL A 91 28.78 -14.30 -10.36
CA VAL A 91 30.24 -14.27 -10.46
C VAL A 91 30.86 -15.40 -9.63
N ARG A 92 30.34 -15.66 -8.42
CA ARG A 92 30.82 -16.79 -7.61
C ARG A 92 30.51 -18.15 -8.21
N ALA A 93 29.30 -18.36 -8.71
CA ALA A 93 28.93 -19.60 -9.39
C ALA A 93 29.84 -19.83 -10.60
N TYR A 94 30.09 -18.79 -11.40
CA TYR A 94 30.95 -18.84 -12.57
C TYR A 94 32.38 -19.31 -12.25
N TYR A 95 33.03 -18.71 -11.25
CA TYR A 95 34.38 -19.12 -10.84
C TYR A 95 34.42 -20.51 -10.21
N LEU A 96 33.33 -20.96 -9.57
CA LEU A 96 33.23 -22.32 -9.04
C LEU A 96 33.16 -23.38 -10.15
N PHE A 97 32.56 -23.04 -11.29
CA PHE A 97 32.41 -23.96 -12.43
C PHE A 97 33.56 -23.93 -13.45
N GLN A 98 34.65 -23.18 -13.17
CA GLN A 98 35.84 -23.09 -14.05
C GLN A 98 35.49 -22.82 -15.52
N ALA A 99 34.49 -21.98 -15.77
CA ALA A 99 34.13 -21.60 -17.13
C ALA A 99 35.22 -20.67 -17.70
N ASP A 100 35.89 -21.10 -18.77
CA ASP A 100 37.04 -20.40 -19.37
C ASP A 100 36.65 -19.27 -20.34
N ASP A 101 35.39 -19.20 -20.77
CA ASP A 101 34.95 -18.25 -21.79
C ASP A 101 33.98 -17.20 -21.21
N VAL A 102 34.48 -15.96 -21.13
CA VAL A 102 33.76 -14.81 -20.55
C VAL A 102 32.83 -14.15 -21.59
N PHE A 103 33.00 -14.45 -22.89
CA PHE A 103 32.43 -13.61 -23.96
C PHE A 103 31.72 -14.33 -25.11
N GLY A 104 31.67 -15.66 -25.18
CA GLY A 104 30.99 -16.38 -26.27
C GLY A 104 29.46 -16.53 -26.08
N GLU A 105 29.03 -17.15 -24.97
CA GLU A 105 27.62 -17.57 -24.74
C GLU A 105 27.09 -17.25 -23.33
N GLY A 106 27.96 -17.01 -22.35
CA GLY A 106 27.59 -16.81 -20.94
C GLY A 106 26.86 -15.49 -20.62
N GLN A 107 27.03 -14.44 -21.42
CA GLN A 107 26.41 -13.14 -21.17
C GLN A 107 24.89 -13.12 -21.45
N LEU A 108 24.42 -13.92 -22.40
CA LEU A 108 22.99 -14.00 -22.70
C LEU A 108 22.23 -14.65 -21.54
N ILE A 109 22.80 -15.74 -20.99
CA ILE A 109 22.24 -16.48 -19.85
C ILE A 109 22.28 -15.62 -18.58
N HIS A 110 23.40 -14.90 -18.32
CA HIS A 110 23.50 -13.96 -17.21
C HIS A 110 22.45 -12.86 -17.29
N SER A 111 22.34 -12.20 -18.44
CA SER A 111 21.37 -11.11 -18.65
C SER A 111 19.93 -11.61 -18.51
N PHE A 112 19.63 -12.81 -19.01
CA PHE A 112 18.33 -13.47 -18.84
C PHE A 112 17.99 -13.71 -17.36
N TYR A 113 18.90 -14.33 -16.60
CA TYR A 113 18.65 -14.57 -15.17
C TYR A 113 18.62 -13.29 -14.34
N LEU A 114 19.37 -12.25 -14.74
CA LEU A 114 19.31 -10.94 -14.11
C LEU A 114 17.96 -10.26 -14.35
N ALA A 115 17.40 -10.40 -15.56
CA ALA A 115 16.05 -9.94 -15.87
C ALA A 115 14.98 -10.72 -15.08
N VAL A 116 15.06 -12.06 -15.05
CA VAL A 116 14.15 -12.92 -14.28
C VAL A 116 14.24 -12.62 -12.78
N GLY A 117 15.44 -12.42 -12.24
CA GLY A 117 15.67 -12.06 -10.84
C GLY A 117 15.10 -10.68 -10.50
N SER A 118 15.27 -9.70 -11.40
CA SER A 118 14.68 -8.37 -11.24
C SER A 118 13.15 -8.41 -11.26
N LEU A 119 12.56 -9.16 -12.21
CA LEU A 119 11.12 -9.37 -12.27
C LEU A 119 10.59 -10.06 -11.01
N SER A 120 11.27 -11.11 -10.56
CA SER A 120 10.91 -11.84 -9.33
C SER A 120 10.98 -10.95 -8.09
N GLY A 121 11.99 -10.09 -8.00
CA GLY A 121 12.10 -9.09 -6.93
C GLY A 121 10.95 -8.09 -6.94
N LEU A 122 10.57 -7.57 -8.11
CA LEU A 122 9.42 -6.68 -8.25
C LEU A 122 8.10 -7.38 -7.86
N VAL A 123 7.90 -8.61 -8.32
CA VAL A 123 6.73 -9.43 -7.97
C VAL A 123 6.69 -9.69 -6.46
N PHE A 124 7.83 -10.00 -5.84
CA PHE A 124 7.92 -10.20 -4.40
C PHE A 124 7.52 -8.94 -3.62
N VAL A 125 8.07 -7.78 -3.98
CA VAL A 125 7.71 -6.50 -3.34
C VAL A 125 6.21 -6.23 -3.51
N ALA A 126 5.68 -6.38 -4.72
CA ALA A 126 4.26 -6.20 -4.99
C ALA A 126 3.39 -7.16 -4.15
N GLY A 127 3.78 -8.43 -4.07
CA GLY A 127 3.08 -9.46 -3.29
C GLY A 127 3.07 -9.16 -1.80
N VAL A 128 4.20 -8.73 -1.22
CA VAL A 128 4.29 -8.33 0.19
C VAL A 128 3.36 -7.16 0.49
N PHE A 129 3.39 -6.11 -0.34
CA PHE A 129 2.52 -4.95 -0.13
C PHE A 129 1.03 -5.28 -0.37
N ALA A 130 0.71 -6.15 -1.32
CA ALA A 130 -0.65 -6.66 -1.51
C ALA A 130 -1.12 -7.45 -0.28
N TRP A 131 -0.27 -8.33 0.28
CA TRP A 131 -0.58 -9.05 1.50
C TRP A 131 -0.83 -8.10 2.68
N TYR A 132 0.04 -7.11 2.90
CA TYR A 132 -0.17 -6.10 3.96
C TYR A 132 -1.41 -5.24 3.73
N TYR A 133 -1.76 -4.95 2.47
CA TYR A 133 -2.98 -4.23 2.13
C TYR A 133 -4.23 -5.03 2.51
N HIS A 134 -4.26 -6.33 2.22
CA HIS A 134 -5.39 -7.20 2.54
C HIS A 134 -5.44 -7.64 4.01
N LYS A 135 -4.29 -7.70 4.70
CA LYS A 135 -4.20 -8.07 6.10
C LYS A 135 -4.97 -7.06 6.97
N GLY A 136 -6.05 -7.52 7.60
CA GLY A 136 -6.88 -6.70 8.49
C GLY A 136 -7.68 -5.61 7.78
N ARG A 137 -7.96 -5.74 6.48
CA ARG A 137 -8.91 -4.85 5.79
C ARG A 137 -10.34 -5.21 6.21
N PRO A 138 -11.10 -4.30 6.85
CA PRO A 138 -12.53 -4.49 6.96
C PRO A 138 -13.12 -4.45 5.55
N ALA A 139 -13.77 -5.55 5.14
CA ALA A 139 -14.40 -5.66 3.82
C ALA A 139 -15.58 -4.70 3.70
N ASP A 140 -16.29 -4.49 4.81
CA ASP A 140 -17.48 -3.66 4.91
C ASP A 140 -17.26 -2.43 5.79
N PHE A 141 -17.90 -1.34 5.39
CA PHE A 141 -17.90 -0.09 6.13
C PHE A 141 -18.52 -0.24 7.52
N ASP A 142 -19.58 -1.05 7.64
CA ASP A 142 -20.28 -1.27 8.92
C ASP A 142 -19.37 -1.94 9.95
N LEU A 143 -18.62 -2.97 9.54
CA LEU A 143 -17.61 -3.61 10.39
C LEU A 143 -16.49 -2.63 10.79
N ALA A 144 -16.08 -1.75 9.87
CA ALA A 144 -15.07 -0.73 10.16
C ALA A 144 -15.57 0.34 11.14
N TRP A 145 -16.86 0.70 11.04
CA TRP A 145 -17.52 1.64 11.92
C TRP A 145 -17.67 1.03 13.32
N GLU A 146 -18.26 -0.15 13.44
CA GLU A 146 -18.44 -0.84 14.73
C GLU A 146 -17.11 -0.98 15.49
N ALA A 147 -16.04 -1.37 14.80
CA ALA A 147 -14.72 -1.46 15.41
C ALA A 147 -14.17 -0.10 15.90
N GLU A 148 -14.50 1.01 15.24
CA GLU A 148 -14.09 2.34 15.70
C GLU A 148 -14.99 2.85 16.84
N LYS A 149 -16.28 2.49 16.86
CA LYS A 149 -17.19 2.72 18.00
C LYS A 149 -16.71 1.99 19.25
N GLN A 150 -16.37 0.70 19.14
CA GLN A 150 -15.83 -0.08 20.26
C GLN A 150 -14.52 0.50 20.82
N LYS A 151 -13.66 1.07 19.97
CA LYS A 151 -12.44 1.75 20.43
C LYS A 151 -12.71 3.04 21.21
N GLN A 152 -13.84 3.70 20.95
CA GLN A 152 -14.21 4.93 21.64
C GLN A 152 -14.98 4.65 22.94
N HIS A 153 -15.79 3.59 22.99
CA HIS A 153 -16.68 3.27 24.11
C HIS A 153 -16.20 2.12 25.01
N GLY A 154 -15.16 1.38 24.63
CA GLY A 154 -14.62 0.23 25.39
C GLY A 154 -15.19 -1.12 24.95
N PRO A 155 -14.62 -2.24 25.45
CA PRO A 155 -14.96 -3.61 25.02
C PRO A 155 -16.38 -4.06 25.40
N ASP A 156 -17.09 -3.32 26.26
CA ASP A 156 -18.45 -3.65 26.72
C ASP A 156 -19.56 -3.13 25.77
N PHE A 157 -19.20 -2.45 24.67
CA PHE A 157 -20.18 -1.98 23.68
C PHE A 157 -20.64 -3.15 22.78
N ALA A 158 -21.74 -3.78 23.17
CA ALA A 158 -22.33 -4.92 22.46
C ALA A 158 -22.98 -4.51 21.12
N PRO A 159 -22.80 -5.28 20.03
CA PRO A 159 -23.43 -5.00 18.72
C PRO A 159 -24.97 -5.03 18.72
N SER A 160 -25.60 -5.41 19.83
CA SER A 160 -27.05 -5.63 19.93
C SER A 160 -27.89 -4.37 20.09
N GLU A 161 -27.30 -3.20 20.36
CA GLU A 161 -28.05 -1.96 20.52
C GLU A 161 -28.46 -1.29 19.20
N LEU A 162 -27.87 -1.69 18.07
CA LEU A 162 -28.24 -1.18 16.74
C LEU A 162 -29.50 -1.83 16.15
N LYS A 163 -30.05 -2.88 16.79
CA LYS A 163 -31.21 -3.63 16.28
C LYS A 163 -32.51 -3.41 17.03
N LYS A 164 -32.53 -2.60 18.09
CA LYS A 164 -33.74 -2.44 18.91
C LYS A 164 -34.63 -1.25 18.54
N ASP A 165 -34.13 -0.31 17.76
CA ASP A 165 -34.84 0.96 17.52
C ASP A 165 -35.05 1.28 16.02
N ALA A 166 -35.18 0.25 15.17
CA ALA A 166 -35.62 0.38 13.77
C ALA A 166 -37.00 -0.26 13.57
#